data_AF-A0A1R0XBX8-F1
#
_entry.id   AF-A0A1R0XBX8-F1
#
_cell.length_a   1.000
_cell.length_b   1.000
_cell.length_c   1.000
_cell.angle_alpha   90.00
_cell.angle_beta   90.00
_cell.angle_gamma   90.00
#
_symmetry.space_group_name_H-M   'P 1'
#
loop_
_entity.id
_entity.type
_entity.pdbx_description
1 polymer ?
#
loop_
_entity_poly.entity_id
_entity_poly.type
_entity_poly.pdbx_seq_one_letter_code
_entity_poly.pdbx_strand_id
1 'polypeptide(L)'
;MNYYESGVERIRNIDANLYIEISKKRYEEVRSKGEYEADANLIAEYYRRVGVFLQFISKEAASIYIGMDMLLGFKMEENEWDSFLETCPNFNKIDIMLMKLISIHYLRWCSLLDARDNIALQFPDIYEPMIKLFERGGGRINTHHHELVGGFGAFSRSIHANRGDMTPFDISDVALENIIKEVELAEGYLADYKNGNLSENNCIRCGNKLLILPNLSDYGYQWYKIKCETKDCFDKNFS
;
A
#
# COMPACT_ATOMS: atom_id res chain seq x y z
N MET A 1 -15.95 -10.85 -19.79
CA MET A 1 -15.25 -10.98 -18.50
C MET A 1 -16.24 -10.53 -17.45
N ASN A 2 -16.50 -11.35 -16.43
CA ASN A 2 -17.38 -11.00 -15.32
C ASN A 2 -16.48 -10.46 -14.19
N TYR A 3 -16.45 -9.14 -14.03
CA TYR A 3 -15.57 -8.48 -13.07
C TYR A 3 -15.91 -8.88 -11.64
N TYR A 4 -17.20 -9.04 -11.32
CA TYR A 4 -17.65 -9.39 -9.99
C TYR A 4 -17.23 -10.81 -9.60
N GLU A 5 -17.46 -11.80 -10.47
CA GLU A 5 -17.05 -13.18 -10.21
C GLU A 5 -15.54 -13.30 -10.01
N SER A 6 -14.73 -12.66 -10.88
CA SER A 6 -13.28 -12.61 -10.72
C SER A 6 -12.86 -11.84 -9.46
N GLY A 7 -13.58 -10.78 -9.10
CA GLY A 7 -13.36 -10.02 -7.87
C GLY A 7 -13.58 -10.87 -6.62
N VAL A 8 -14.69 -11.62 -6.57
CA VAL A 8 -15.01 -12.55 -5.48
C VAL A 8 -13.94 -13.63 -5.36
N GLU A 9 -13.49 -14.20 -6.48
CA GLU A 9 -12.41 -15.20 -6.48
C GLU A 9 -11.11 -14.63 -5.90
N ARG A 10 -10.70 -13.42 -6.33
CA ARG A 10 -9.51 -12.76 -5.78
C ARG A 10 -9.61 -12.55 -4.28
N ILE A 11 -10.73 -12.02 -3.78
CA ILE A 11 -10.92 -11.78 -2.34
C ILE A 11 -10.90 -13.09 -1.54
N ARG A 12 -11.53 -14.16 -2.05
CA ARG A 12 -11.52 -15.48 -1.40
C ARG A 12 -10.12 -16.08 -1.33
N ASN A 13 -9.27 -15.79 -2.31
CA ASN A 13 -7.91 -16.30 -2.38
C ASN A 13 -6.91 -15.54 -1.50
N ILE A 14 -7.32 -14.41 -0.89
CA ILE A 14 -6.49 -13.73 0.11
C ILE A 14 -6.33 -14.65 1.34
N ASP A 15 -5.09 -14.94 1.69
CA ASP A 15 -4.76 -15.78 2.84
C ASP A 15 -5.07 -15.04 4.15
N ALA A 16 -6.22 -15.36 4.73
CA ALA A 16 -6.65 -14.78 6.00
C ALA A 16 -5.69 -15.09 7.16
N ASN A 17 -4.87 -16.15 7.08
CA ASN A 17 -3.93 -16.49 8.16
C ASN A 17 -2.85 -15.44 8.35
N LEU A 18 -2.51 -14.68 7.30
CA LEU A 18 -1.59 -13.55 7.38
C LEU A 18 -2.13 -12.44 8.29
N TYR A 19 -3.45 -12.40 8.48
CA TYR A 19 -4.16 -11.32 9.17
C TYR A 19 -4.75 -11.69 10.53
N ILE A 20 -4.73 -12.97 10.91
CA ILE A 20 -5.25 -13.39 12.21
C ILE A 20 -4.38 -12.79 13.32
N GLU A 21 -5.03 -12.00 14.20
CA GLU A 21 -4.40 -11.30 15.34
C GLU A 21 -3.26 -10.34 14.95
N ILE A 22 -3.16 -9.96 13.67
CA ILE A 22 -2.10 -9.07 13.17
C ILE A 22 -2.11 -7.70 13.86
N SER A 23 -3.28 -7.26 14.35
CA SER A 23 -3.44 -6.05 15.16
C SER A 23 -2.57 -6.05 16.43
N LYS A 24 -2.27 -7.23 16.99
CA LYS A 24 -1.53 -7.44 18.25
C LYS A 24 -0.02 -7.56 18.08
N LYS A 25 0.49 -7.80 16.87
CA LYS A 25 1.94 -7.95 16.58
C LYS A 25 2.59 -6.58 16.41
N ARG A 26 3.91 -6.43 16.30
CA ARG A 26 4.53 -5.20 15.72
C ARG A 26 4.72 -5.37 14.20
N TYR A 27 4.85 -4.28 13.45
CA TYR A 27 4.88 -4.37 11.98
C TYR A 27 6.12 -5.16 11.51
N GLU A 28 7.25 -4.89 12.16
CA GLU A 28 8.52 -5.62 12.00
C GLU A 28 8.47 -7.11 12.38
N GLU A 29 7.40 -7.57 13.07
CA GLU A 29 7.21 -8.99 13.37
C GLU A 29 6.49 -9.75 12.24
N VAL A 30 5.93 -9.03 11.26
CA VAL A 30 5.11 -9.60 10.19
C VAL A 30 5.55 -9.20 8.79
N ARG A 31 6.36 -8.16 8.65
CA ARG A 31 6.86 -7.66 7.36
C ARG A 31 8.31 -7.19 7.51
N SER A 32 9.15 -7.48 6.52
CA SER A 32 10.48 -6.89 6.40
C SER A 32 10.40 -5.39 6.09
N LYS A 33 11.50 -4.64 6.23
CA LYS A 33 11.52 -3.22 5.82
C LYS A 33 11.36 -3.04 4.30
N GLY A 34 11.85 -3.99 3.51
CA GLY A 34 11.67 -3.96 2.06
C GLY A 34 10.21 -4.20 1.67
N GLU A 35 9.59 -5.18 2.31
CA GLU A 35 8.16 -5.47 2.16
C GLU A 35 7.29 -4.28 2.56
N TYR A 36 7.68 -3.60 3.63
CA TYR A 36 7.08 -2.36 4.06
C TYR A 36 7.14 -1.24 3.00
N GLU A 37 8.30 -1.05 2.39
CA GLU A 37 8.47 -0.03 1.34
C GLU A 37 7.65 -0.37 0.08
N ALA A 38 7.52 -1.64 -0.26
CA ALA A 38 6.65 -2.09 -1.34
C ALA A 38 5.16 -1.83 -1.01
N ASP A 39 4.74 -2.07 0.23
CA ASP A 39 3.38 -1.78 0.70
C ASP A 39 3.06 -0.28 0.61
N ALA A 40 4.00 0.57 1.01
CA ALA A 40 3.84 2.02 0.92
C ALA A 40 3.65 2.50 -0.54
N ASN A 41 4.36 1.90 -1.51
CA ASN A 41 4.16 2.21 -2.92
C ASN A 41 2.76 1.82 -3.42
N LEU A 42 2.21 0.69 -2.96
CA LEU A 42 0.84 0.28 -3.28
C LEU A 42 -0.19 1.27 -2.73
N ILE A 43 -0.05 1.69 -1.47
CA ILE A 43 -0.95 2.68 -0.86
C ILE A 43 -0.83 4.03 -1.57
N ALA A 44 0.39 4.45 -1.92
CA ALA A 44 0.63 5.68 -2.67
C ALA A 44 -0.04 5.65 -4.06
N GLU A 45 0.05 4.53 -4.77
CA GLU A 45 -0.61 4.34 -6.05
C GLU A 45 -2.13 4.35 -5.92
N TYR A 46 -2.69 3.74 -4.87
CA TYR A 46 -4.13 3.84 -4.59
C TYR A 46 -4.55 5.30 -4.37
N TYR A 47 -3.80 6.06 -3.56
CA TYR A 47 -4.07 7.48 -3.29
C TYR A 47 -3.99 8.31 -4.57
N ARG A 48 -3.02 8.01 -5.44
CA ARG A 48 -2.89 8.65 -6.75
C ARG A 48 -4.09 8.35 -7.64
N ARG A 49 -4.47 7.08 -7.80
CA ARG A 49 -5.63 6.66 -8.63
C ARG A 49 -6.94 7.27 -8.14
N VAL A 50 -7.17 7.26 -6.82
CA VAL A 50 -8.31 7.96 -6.21
C VAL A 50 -8.21 9.46 -6.45
N GLY A 51 -7.02 10.08 -6.36
CA GLY A 51 -6.80 11.48 -6.69
C GLY A 51 -7.24 11.83 -8.11
N VAL A 52 -6.86 11.02 -9.12
CA VAL A 52 -7.31 11.20 -10.52
C VAL A 52 -8.83 11.08 -10.62
N PHE A 53 -9.44 10.09 -9.96
CA PHE A 53 -10.89 9.94 -9.92
C PHE A 53 -11.59 11.16 -9.29
N LEU A 54 -11.06 11.68 -8.18
CA LEU A 54 -11.57 12.85 -7.49
C LEU A 54 -11.50 14.11 -8.37
N GLN A 55 -10.39 14.32 -9.09
CA GLN A 55 -10.26 15.39 -10.09
C GLN A 55 -11.33 15.26 -11.18
N PHE A 56 -11.57 14.03 -11.68
CA PHE A 56 -12.59 13.78 -12.70
C PHE A 56 -14.01 14.12 -12.23
N ILE A 57 -14.36 13.77 -10.99
CA ILE A 57 -15.68 14.10 -10.41
C ILE A 57 -15.74 15.47 -9.71
N SER A 58 -14.69 16.30 -9.85
CA SER A 58 -14.59 17.64 -9.25
C SER A 58 -14.80 17.65 -7.73
N LYS A 59 -14.19 16.69 -7.01
CA LYS A 59 -14.15 16.66 -5.54
C LYS A 59 -12.72 16.90 -5.05
N GLU A 60 -12.57 17.74 -4.03
CA GLU A 60 -11.24 18.09 -3.49
C GLU A 60 -10.58 16.97 -2.68
N ALA A 61 -11.39 16.19 -1.96
CA ALA A 61 -10.90 15.10 -1.13
C ALA A 61 -11.99 14.07 -0.85
N ALA A 62 -11.56 12.87 -0.47
CA ALA A 62 -12.41 11.83 0.10
C ALA A 62 -11.72 11.15 1.28
N SER A 63 -12.51 10.62 2.20
CA SER A 63 -12.01 9.77 3.27
C SER A 63 -11.62 8.40 2.71
N ILE A 64 -10.54 7.79 3.22
CA ILE A 64 -10.15 6.40 2.94
C ILE A 64 -11.27 5.39 3.21
N TYR A 65 -12.21 5.75 4.10
CA TYR A 65 -13.37 4.94 4.45
C TYR A 65 -14.58 5.12 3.52
N ILE A 66 -14.50 6.01 2.52
CA ILE A 66 -15.59 6.22 1.57
C ILE A 66 -15.23 5.51 0.28
N GLY A 67 -16.07 4.56 -0.14
CA GLY A 67 -15.97 3.91 -1.44
C GLY A 67 -16.16 4.88 -2.60
N MET A 68 -15.49 4.61 -3.71
CA MET A 68 -15.60 5.39 -4.93
C MET A 68 -17.01 5.28 -5.52
N ASP A 69 -17.65 4.12 -5.37
CA ASP A 69 -19.06 3.91 -5.71
C ASP A 69 -19.97 4.87 -4.93
N MET A 70 -19.72 5.09 -3.64
CA MET A 70 -20.53 5.99 -2.83
C MET A 70 -20.41 7.45 -3.29
N LEU A 71 -19.25 7.84 -3.83
CA LEU A 71 -19.04 9.17 -4.39
C LEU A 71 -19.81 9.40 -5.69
N LEU A 72 -20.23 8.33 -6.36
CA LEU A 72 -21.15 8.37 -7.51
C LEU A 72 -22.63 8.34 -7.10
N GLY A 73 -22.92 8.33 -5.79
CA GLY A 73 -24.28 8.35 -5.25
C GLY A 73 -24.89 6.97 -4.99
N PHE A 74 -24.13 5.89 -5.19
CA PHE A 74 -24.57 4.56 -4.77
C PHE A 74 -24.60 4.47 -3.24
N LYS A 75 -25.61 3.78 -2.70
CA LYS A 75 -25.76 3.58 -1.26
C LYS A 75 -25.38 2.16 -0.90
N MET A 76 -24.81 1.99 0.29
CA MET A 76 -24.64 0.68 0.87
C MET A 76 -25.97 0.18 1.42
N GLU A 77 -26.28 -1.09 1.19
CA GLU A 77 -27.46 -1.72 1.77
C GLU A 77 -27.18 -2.10 3.24
N GLU A 78 -28.21 -2.16 4.08
CA GLU A 78 -28.05 -2.41 5.52
C GLU A 78 -27.38 -3.76 5.81
N ASN A 79 -27.67 -4.78 5.00
CA ASN A 79 -27.16 -6.15 5.12
C ASN A 79 -25.89 -6.42 4.28
N GLU A 80 -25.28 -5.38 3.71
CA GLU A 80 -24.15 -5.55 2.78
C GLU A 80 -22.92 -6.16 3.46
N TRP A 81 -22.72 -5.82 4.74
CA TRP A 81 -21.66 -6.40 5.55
C TRP A 81 -21.85 -7.91 5.76
N ASP A 82 -23.06 -8.34 6.10
CA ASP A 82 -23.38 -9.75 6.31
C ASP A 82 -23.25 -10.53 5.00
N SER A 83 -23.77 -9.96 3.90
CA SER A 83 -23.66 -10.53 2.55
C SER A 83 -22.20 -10.72 2.11
N PHE A 84 -21.34 -9.75 2.45
CA PHE A 84 -19.90 -9.86 2.19
C PHE A 84 -19.27 -11.01 2.97
N LEU A 85 -19.60 -11.19 4.25
CA LEU A 85 -19.05 -12.27 5.08
C LEU A 85 -19.59 -13.66 4.70
N GLU A 86 -20.81 -13.75 4.18
CA GLU A 86 -21.32 -14.96 3.55
C GLU A 86 -20.57 -15.30 2.27
N THR A 87 -20.29 -14.28 1.45
CA THR A 87 -19.57 -14.45 0.18
C THR A 87 -18.09 -14.77 0.41
N CYS A 88 -17.45 -14.12 1.38
CA CYS A 88 -16.02 -14.20 1.67
C CYS A 88 -15.79 -14.59 3.15
N PRO A 89 -16.11 -15.84 3.54
CA PRO A 89 -16.09 -16.27 4.95
C PRO A 89 -14.70 -16.28 5.58
N ASN A 90 -13.63 -16.30 4.77
CA ASN A 90 -12.25 -16.16 5.24
C ASN A 90 -12.01 -14.82 5.96
N PHE A 91 -12.79 -13.77 5.65
CA PHE A 91 -12.69 -12.47 6.30
C PHE A 91 -13.34 -12.41 7.69
N ASN A 92 -14.09 -13.43 8.13
CA ASN A 92 -14.72 -13.44 9.46
C ASN A 92 -13.72 -13.27 10.60
N LYS A 93 -12.52 -13.86 10.46
CA LYS A 93 -11.47 -13.84 11.50
C LYS A 93 -10.51 -12.66 11.39
N ILE A 94 -10.62 -11.87 10.32
CA ILE A 94 -9.78 -10.69 10.10
C ILE A 94 -10.35 -9.53 10.92
N ASP A 95 -9.53 -8.88 11.74
CA ASP A 95 -9.95 -7.76 12.60
C ASP A 95 -9.64 -6.38 11.99
N ILE A 96 -9.05 -6.34 10.79
CA ILE A 96 -8.78 -5.10 10.05
C ILE A 96 -10.06 -4.61 9.34
N MET A 97 -10.77 -3.69 9.98
CA MET A 97 -12.00 -3.10 9.43
C MET A 97 -11.79 -2.44 8.07
N LEU A 98 -10.69 -1.70 7.88
CA LEU A 98 -10.44 -1.01 6.62
C LEU A 98 -10.27 -1.98 5.44
N MET A 99 -9.63 -3.13 5.66
CA MET A 99 -9.46 -4.17 4.66
C MET A 99 -10.83 -4.70 4.21
N LYS A 100 -11.72 -5.00 5.14
CA LYS A 100 -13.10 -5.43 4.84
C LYS A 100 -13.86 -4.38 4.03
N LEU A 101 -13.80 -3.12 4.46
CA LEU A 101 -14.48 -2.02 3.81
C LEU A 101 -14.00 -1.80 2.37
N ILE A 102 -12.68 -1.82 2.16
CA ILE A 102 -12.10 -1.71 0.81
C ILE A 102 -12.49 -2.91 -0.05
N SER A 103 -12.47 -4.14 0.50
CA SER A 103 -12.92 -5.33 -0.23
C SER A 103 -14.39 -5.24 -0.65
N ILE A 104 -15.27 -4.72 0.21
CA ILE A 104 -16.68 -4.48 -0.13
C ILE A 104 -16.78 -3.48 -1.29
N HIS A 105 -16.11 -2.34 -1.19
CA HIS A 105 -16.15 -1.33 -2.24
C HIS A 105 -15.52 -1.79 -3.55
N TYR A 106 -14.47 -2.62 -3.49
CA TYR A 106 -13.90 -3.27 -4.68
C TYR A 106 -14.94 -4.15 -5.38
N LEU A 107 -15.64 -5.02 -4.66
CA LEU A 107 -16.67 -5.88 -5.26
C LEU A 107 -17.83 -5.07 -5.83
N ARG A 108 -18.25 -3.99 -5.14
CA ARG A 108 -19.26 -3.06 -5.67
C ARG A 108 -18.77 -2.38 -6.95
N TRP A 109 -17.51 -1.97 -7.00
CA TRP A 109 -16.90 -1.40 -8.20
C TRP A 109 -16.88 -2.40 -9.36
N CYS A 110 -16.56 -3.67 -9.09
CA CYS A 110 -16.67 -4.74 -10.07
C CYS A 110 -18.10 -4.88 -10.62
N SER A 111 -19.12 -4.81 -9.76
CA SER A 111 -20.53 -4.81 -10.20
C SER A 111 -20.85 -3.62 -11.11
N LEU A 112 -20.30 -2.43 -10.84
CA LEU A 112 -20.46 -1.26 -11.70
C LEU A 112 -19.79 -1.46 -13.07
N LEU A 113 -18.62 -2.11 -13.10
CA LEU A 113 -17.95 -2.46 -14.35
C LEU A 113 -18.77 -3.45 -15.17
N ASP A 114 -19.35 -4.47 -14.54
CA ASP A 114 -20.25 -5.43 -15.20
C ASP A 114 -21.52 -4.74 -15.74
N ALA A 115 -22.06 -3.78 -14.98
CA ALA A 115 -23.19 -2.95 -15.37
C ALA A 115 -22.85 -1.90 -16.46
N ARG A 116 -21.57 -1.81 -16.87
CA ARG A 116 -21.05 -0.83 -17.83
C ARG A 116 -21.32 0.61 -17.42
N ASP A 117 -21.18 0.91 -16.13
CA ASP A 117 -21.24 2.28 -15.65
C ASP A 117 -20.17 3.14 -16.34
N ASN A 118 -20.59 4.28 -16.90
CA ASN A 118 -19.72 5.11 -17.74
C ASN A 118 -18.53 5.69 -16.96
N ILE A 119 -18.66 5.92 -15.66
CA ILE A 119 -17.59 6.49 -14.84
C ILE A 119 -16.67 5.36 -14.37
N ALA A 120 -17.22 4.24 -13.89
CA ALA A 120 -16.43 3.10 -13.46
C ALA A 120 -15.51 2.58 -14.57
N LEU A 121 -15.99 2.54 -15.82
CA LEU A 121 -15.21 2.12 -16.99
C LEU A 121 -13.98 3.00 -17.29
N GLN A 122 -13.94 4.25 -16.81
CA GLN A 122 -12.77 5.12 -16.92
C GLN A 122 -11.69 4.82 -15.88
N PHE A 123 -12.05 4.10 -14.81
CA PHE A 123 -11.17 3.77 -13.70
C PHE A 123 -11.32 2.29 -13.31
N PRO A 124 -11.12 1.35 -14.25
CA PRO A 124 -11.40 -0.07 -14.02
C PRO A 124 -10.51 -0.72 -12.96
N ASP A 125 -9.36 -0.11 -12.67
CA ASP A 125 -8.31 -0.63 -11.81
C ASP A 125 -8.05 0.25 -10.58
N ILE A 126 -9.00 1.11 -10.20
CA ILE A 126 -8.84 2.05 -9.06
C ILE A 126 -8.48 1.37 -7.75
N TYR A 127 -9.01 0.16 -7.51
CA TYR A 127 -8.78 -0.64 -6.30
C TYR A 127 -7.61 -1.62 -6.42
N GLU A 128 -7.04 -1.81 -7.62
CA GLU A 128 -5.97 -2.79 -7.87
C GLU A 128 -4.81 -2.69 -6.86
N PRO A 129 -4.29 -1.50 -6.50
CA PRO A 129 -3.16 -1.43 -5.59
C PRO A 129 -3.51 -1.94 -4.17
N MET A 130 -4.74 -1.73 -3.70
CA MET A 130 -5.17 -2.21 -2.39
C MET A 130 -5.46 -3.71 -2.38
N ILE A 131 -6.05 -4.24 -3.45
CA ILE A 131 -6.26 -5.69 -3.57
C ILE A 131 -4.91 -6.41 -3.61
N LYS A 132 -3.95 -5.88 -4.38
CA LYS A 132 -2.58 -6.40 -4.45
C LYS A 132 -1.84 -6.29 -3.11
N LEU A 133 -2.08 -5.22 -2.35
CA LEU A 133 -1.55 -5.09 -0.98
C LEU A 133 -2.05 -6.21 -0.08
N PHE A 134 -3.34 -6.52 -0.16
CA PHE A 134 -3.97 -7.57 0.65
C PHE A 134 -3.56 -8.99 0.21
N GLU A 135 -3.40 -9.23 -1.08
CA GLU A 135 -2.90 -10.50 -1.62
C GLU A 135 -1.48 -10.82 -1.12
N ARG A 136 -0.70 -9.80 -0.76
CA ARG A 136 0.71 -9.92 -0.31
C ARG A 136 0.89 -9.97 1.20
N GLY A 137 -0.18 -9.98 1.99
CA GLY A 137 -0.08 -9.92 3.47
C GLY A 137 0.20 -8.53 4.02
N GLY A 138 0.23 -7.51 3.16
CA GLY A 138 0.35 -6.10 3.56
C GLY A 138 -0.99 -5.55 4.03
N GLY A 139 -1.03 -4.25 4.34
CA GLY A 139 -2.31 -3.61 4.69
C GLY A 139 -2.69 -3.73 6.16
N ARG A 140 -1.70 -3.97 7.04
CA ARG A 140 -1.82 -3.66 8.47
C ARG A 140 -1.90 -2.14 8.65
N ILE A 141 -3.05 -1.60 8.28
CA ILE A 141 -3.37 -0.20 8.32
C ILE A 141 -4.19 0.01 9.58
N ASN A 142 -3.52 0.38 10.67
CA ASN A 142 -4.20 0.87 11.86
C ASN A 142 -4.33 2.37 11.76
N THR A 143 -5.47 2.92 12.19
CA THR A 143 -5.55 4.37 12.33
C THR A 143 -5.09 4.80 13.69
N HIS A 144 -4.02 5.59 13.74
CA HIS A 144 -3.54 6.26 14.95
C HIS A 144 -3.34 7.74 14.62
N HIS A 145 -3.82 8.66 15.46
CA HIS A 145 -3.73 10.11 15.25
C HIS A 145 -4.10 10.64 13.85
N HIS A 146 -5.18 10.14 13.25
CA HIS A 146 -5.65 10.55 11.92
C HIS A 146 -4.78 10.11 10.73
N GLU A 147 -3.82 9.24 10.96
CA GLU A 147 -2.94 8.65 9.94
C GLU A 147 -3.21 7.15 9.83
N LEU A 148 -3.06 6.63 8.61
CA LEU A 148 -2.88 5.21 8.37
C LEU A 148 -1.46 4.87 8.82
N VAL A 149 -1.35 4.23 9.97
CA VAL A 149 -0.10 3.77 10.56
C VAL A 149 0.08 2.29 10.25
N GLY A 150 0.98 2.04 9.32
CA GLY A 150 1.83 0.86 9.25
C GLY A 150 3.20 1.38 8.81
N GLY A 151 4.25 1.18 9.62
CA GLY A 151 5.66 1.52 9.30
C GLY A 151 5.95 2.93 8.73
N PHE A 152 7.16 3.16 8.20
CA PHE A 152 7.83 4.43 7.78
C PHE A 152 7.11 5.43 6.82
N GLY A 153 5.78 5.48 6.79
CA GLY A 153 4.98 6.30 5.87
C GLY A 153 3.57 6.51 6.41
N ALA A 154 3.34 7.69 6.97
CA ALA A 154 2.01 8.11 7.39
C ALA A 154 1.19 8.54 6.17
N PHE A 155 0.13 7.81 5.85
CA PHE A 155 -0.86 8.25 4.86
C PHE A 155 -2.01 8.94 5.58
N SER A 156 -2.42 10.12 5.11
CA SER A 156 -3.57 10.83 5.64
C SER A 156 -4.85 10.02 5.46
N ARG A 157 -5.76 10.00 6.44
CA ARG A 157 -7.11 9.42 6.24
C ARG A 157 -7.93 10.14 5.15
N SER A 158 -7.51 11.34 4.77
CA SER A 158 -8.07 12.09 3.64
C SER A 158 -7.16 11.93 2.42
N ILE A 159 -7.74 11.43 1.33
CA ILE A 159 -7.14 11.36 0.01
C ILE A 159 -7.53 12.64 -0.72
N HIS A 160 -6.53 13.44 -1.12
CA HIS A 160 -6.74 14.71 -1.81
C HIS A 160 -6.64 14.53 -3.33
N ALA A 161 -7.42 15.31 -4.08
CA ALA A 161 -7.43 15.30 -5.54
C ALA A 161 -6.05 15.56 -6.16
N ASN A 162 -5.25 16.44 -5.54
CA ASN A 162 -3.88 16.75 -5.99
C ASN A 162 -2.91 15.55 -5.95
N ARG A 163 -3.28 14.44 -5.31
CA ARG A 163 -2.54 13.17 -5.44
C ARG A 163 -2.58 12.64 -6.87
N GLY A 164 -3.61 13.00 -7.65
CA GLY A 164 -3.72 12.63 -9.06
C GLY A 164 -2.62 13.22 -9.94
N ASP A 165 -1.98 14.32 -9.50
CA ASP A 165 -0.89 15.00 -10.22
C ASP A 165 0.46 14.27 -10.06
N MET A 166 0.54 13.28 -9.18
CA MET A 166 1.75 12.48 -9.00
C MET A 166 1.95 11.54 -10.20
N THR A 167 3.22 11.26 -10.52
CA THR A 167 3.55 10.24 -11.53
C THR A 167 3.07 8.86 -11.07
N PRO A 168 2.57 8.01 -11.99
CA PRO A 168 2.20 6.64 -11.66
C PRO A 168 3.34 5.86 -11.03
N PHE A 169 3.03 5.11 -9.98
CA PHE A 169 3.95 4.17 -9.37
C PHE A 169 3.82 2.81 -10.08
N ASP A 170 4.96 2.21 -10.42
CA ASP A 170 4.97 0.84 -10.97
C ASP A 170 4.67 -0.16 -9.85
N ILE A 171 3.51 -0.81 -9.95
CA ILE A 171 3.03 -1.81 -8.98
C ILE A 171 3.17 -3.24 -9.50
N SER A 172 3.88 -3.45 -10.62
CA SER A 172 4.17 -4.79 -11.14
C SER A 172 4.93 -5.63 -10.09
N ASP A 173 4.77 -6.95 -10.13
CA ASP A 173 5.48 -7.83 -9.19
C ASP A 173 7.00 -7.66 -9.26
N VAL A 174 7.53 -7.43 -10.46
CA VAL A 174 8.96 -7.16 -10.67
C VAL A 174 9.38 -5.86 -9.98
N ALA A 175 8.60 -4.80 -10.10
CA ALA A 175 8.91 -3.52 -9.45
C ALA A 175 8.87 -3.63 -7.92
N LEU A 176 7.83 -4.26 -7.37
CA LEU A 176 7.70 -4.46 -5.92
C LEU A 176 8.82 -5.35 -5.36
N GLU A 177 9.19 -6.41 -6.08
CA GLU A 177 10.30 -7.29 -5.70
C GLU A 177 11.65 -6.56 -5.73
N ASN A 178 11.85 -5.68 -6.71
CA ASN A 178 13.06 -4.86 -6.78
C ASN A 178 13.13 -3.88 -5.60
N ILE A 179 12.00 -3.25 -5.22
CA ILE A 179 11.93 -2.40 -4.03
C ILE A 179 12.37 -3.17 -2.78
N ILE A 180 11.88 -4.41 -2.61
CA ILE A 180 12.24 -5.25 -1.46
C ILE A 180 13.76 -5.51 -1.45
N LYS A 181 14.31 -5.98 -2.58
CA LYS A 181 15.75 -6.28 -2.73
C LYS A 181 16.65 -5.07 -2.49
N GLU A 182 16.22 -3.87 -2.90
CA GLU A 182 16.97 -2.64 -2.69
C GLU A 182 17.13 -2.33 -1.21
N VAL A 183 16.04 -2.47 -0.44
CA VAL A 183 16.05 -2.22 0.99
C VAL A 183 16.85 -3.32 1.70
N GLU A 184 16.67 -4.58 1.35
CA GLU A 184 17.44 -5.70 1.93
C GLU A 184 18.94 -5.54 1.68
N LEU A 185 19.34 -5.14 0.48
CA LEU A 185 20.74 -4.84 0.16
C LEU A 185 21.28 -3.70 1.02
N ALA A 186 20.50 -2.63 1.18
CA ALA A 186 20.89 -1.48 1.99
C ALA A 186 20.99 -1.85 3.49
N GLU A 187 20.10 -2.71 3.99
CA GLU A 187 20.18 -3.23 5.37
C GLU A 187 21.42 -4.11 5.57
N GLY A 188 21.71 -5.01 4.63
CA GLY A 188 22.94 -5.81 4.64
C GLY A 188 24.19 -4.93 4.59
N TYR A 189 24.21 -3.92 3.72
CA TYR A 189 25.33 -3.00 3.61
C TYR A 189 25.55 -2.20 4.91
N LEU A 190 24.47 -1.77 5.56
CA LEU A 190 24.56 -1.10 6.85
C LEU A 190 25.06 -2.01 7.97
N ALA A 191 24.61 -3.27 7.99
CA ALA A 191 25.06 -4.24 8.98
C ALA A 191 26.57 -4.50 8.85
N ASP A 192 27.07 -4.68 7.63
CA ASP A 192 28.50 -4.83 7.34
C ASP A 192 29.30 -3.60 7.76
N TYR A 193 28.82 -2.41 7.43
CA TYR A 193 29.45 -1.14 7.85
C TYR A 193 29.51 -1.00 9.37
N LYS A 194 28.42 -1.31 10.09
CA LYS A 194 28.37 -1.31 11.56
C LYS A 194 29.33 -2.32 12.18
N ASN A 195 29.66 -3.39 11.46
CA ASN A 195 30.67 -4.40 11.86
C ASN A 195 32.11 -4.04 11.47
N GLY A 196 32.34 -2.85 10.90
CA GLY A 196 33.66 -2.37 10.49
C GLY A 196 34.11 -2.82 9.10
N ASN A 197 33.24 -3.46 8.32
CA ASN A 197 33.52 -3.75 6.92
C ASN A 197 33.28 -2.50 6.07
N LEU A 198 34.35 -1.97 5.49
CA LEU A 198 34.33 -0.76 4.65
C LEU A 198 34.29 -1.07 3.15
N SER A 199 33.96 -2.31 2.77
CA SER A 199 33.77 -2.68 1.37
C SER A 199 32.66 -1.85 0.73
N GLU A 200 32.87 -1.44 -0.52
CA GLU A 200 31.87 -0.67 -1.26
C GLU A 200 30.75 -1.58 -1.73
N ASN A 201 29.53 -1.04 -1.78
CA ASN A 201 28.38 -1.72 -2.34
C ASN A 201 27.73 -0.85 -3.41
N ASN A 202 27.07 -1.48 -4.38
CA ASN A 202 26.55 -0.81 -5.57
C ASN A 202 25.02 -0.86 -5.58
N CYS A 203 24.41 0.22 -6.07
CA CYS A 203 22.98 0.35 -6.19
C CYS A 203 22.47 -0.59 -7.28
N ILE A 204 21.52 -1.47 -6.95
CA ILE A 204 20.99 -2.43 -7.95
C ILE A 204 20.23 -1.76 -9.09
N ARG A 205 19.76 -0.52 -8.92
CA ARG A 205 19.06 0.23 -9.97
C ARG A 205 19.98 0.66 -11.11
N CYS A 206 21.21 1.05 -10.79
CA CYS A 206 22.09 1.76 -11.74
C CYS A 206 23.55 1.31 -11.72
N GLY A 207 23.94 0.40 -10.82
CA GLY A 207 25.32 -0.09 -10.67
C GLY A 207 26.27 0.89 -9.99
N ASN A 208 25.86 2.15 -9.80
CA ASN A 208 26.66 3.19 -9.15
C ASN A 208 26.75 3.01 -7.64
N LYS A 209 27.72 3.65 -7.01
CA LYS A 209 28.06 3.41 -5.60
C LYS A 209 26.94 3.81 -4.65
N LEU A 210 26.71 2.98 -3.63
CA LEU A 210 25.93 3.32 -2.44
C LEU A 210 26.82 3.98 -1.38
N LEU A 211 26.30 5.04 -0.78
CA LEU A 211 26.96 5.83 0.25
C LEU A 211 26.20 5.66 1.56
N ILE A 212 26.94 5.40 2.65
CA ILE A 212 26.40 5.42 4.02
C ILE A 212 26.81 6.76 4.66
N LEU A 213 25.80 7.50 5.11
CA LEU A 213 25.97 8.77 5.80
C LEU A 213 25.43 8.63 7.24
N PRO A 214 26.30 8.50 8.26
CA PRO A 214 25.86 8.48 9.65
C PRO A 214 25.36 9.88 10.07
N ASN A 215 24.28 9.90 10.83
CA ASN A 215 23.66 11.08 11.38
C ASN A 215 23.33 10.87 12.86
N LEU A 216 23.23 11.97 13.60
CA LEU A 216 22.79 12.00 14.99
C LEU A 216 21.57 12.92 15.07
N SER A 217 20.52 12.46 15.75
CA SER A 217 19.41 13.34 16.11
C SER A 217 19.81 14.29 17.24
N ASP A 218 19.02 15.34 17.44
CA ASP A 218 19.19 16.31 18.54
C ASP A 218 19.16 15.66 19.93
N TYR A 219 18.61 14.45 20.03
CA TYR A 219 18.53 13.66 21.26
C TYR A 219 19.62 12.58 21.36
N GLY A 220 20.61 12.58 20.46
CA GLY A 220 21.72 11.64 20.46
C GLY A 220 21.43 10.26 19.85
N TYR A 221 20.22 10.04 19.30
CA TYR A 221 19.93 8.80 18.56
C TYR A 221 20.63 8.80 17.21
N GLN A 222 21.46 7.77 16.97
CA GLN A 222 22.14 7.59 15.70
C GLN A 222 21.20 6.97 14.66
N TRP A 223 21.25 7.50 13.45
CA TRP A 223 20.58 6.93 12.27
C TRP A 223 21.50 7.11 11.05
N TYR A 224 21.21 6.40 9.97
CA TYR A 224 22.05 6.29 8.79
C TYR A 224 21.21 6.58 7.56
N LYS A 225 21.70 7.47 6.69
CA LYS A 225 21.15 7.62 5.35
C LYS A 225 21.97 6.77 4.40
N ILE A 226 21.30 5.91 3.64
CA ILE A 226 21.92 5.15 2.57
C ILE A 226 21.38 5.68 1.26
N LYS A 227 22.28 6.17 0.40
CA LYS A 227 21.89 6.78 -0.86
C LYS A 227 22.82 6.37 -1.99
N CYS A 228 22.25 6.24 -3.19
CA CYS A 228 23.02 6.14 -4.41
C CYS A 228 23.68 7.50 -4.71
N GLU A 229 24.90 7.48 -5.25
CA GLU A 229 25.56 8.68 -5.76
C GLU A 229 24.83 9.31 -6.96
N THR A 230 24.05 8.50 -7.68
CA THR A 230 23.18 9.00 -8.76
C THR A 230 22.03 9.79 -8.14
N LYS A 231 21.87 11.02 -8.60
CA LYS A 231 20.78 11.90 -8.17
C LYS A 231 19.42 11.26 -8.46
N ASP A 232 18.46 11.44 -7.54
CA ASP A 232 17.07 10.99 -7.68
C ASP A 232 16.91 9.46 -7.86
N CYS A 233 17.89 8.68 -7.37
CA CYS A 233 17.89 7.21 -7.39
C CYS A 233 17.45 6.64 -6.02
N PHE A 234 18.21 5.69 -5.44
CA PHE A 234 17.93 5.18 -4.10
C PHE A 234 18.37 6.19 -3.03
N ASP A 235 17.48 6.57 -2.11
CA ASP A 235 17.78 7.44 -0.95
C ASP A 235 16.82 7.10 0.19
N LYS A 236 17.34 6.45 1.25
CA LYS A 236 16.55 5.95 2.37
C LYS A 236 17.25 6.12 3.71
N ASN A 237 16.46 6.33 4.75
CA ASN A 237 16.93 6.44 6.13
C ASN A 237 16.74 5.11 6.85
N PHE A 238 17.70 4.75 7.70
CA PHE A 238 17.77 3.53 8.49
C PHE A 238 18.19 3.89 9.92
N SER A 239 17.59 3.27 10.92
CA SER A 239 18.03 3.35 12.33
C SER A 239 18.58 1.99 12.76
#